data_AF-A0AAD5SP60-F1
#
_entry.id   AF-A0AAD5SP60-F1
#
_cell.length_a   1.000
_cell.length_b   1.000
_cell.length_c   1.000
_cell.angle_alpha   90.00
_cell.angle_beta   90.00
_cell.angle_gamma   90.00
#
_symmetry.space_group_name_H-M   'P 1'
#
loop_
_entity.id
_entity.type
_entity.pdbx_description
1 polymer ?
#
loop_
_entity_poly.entity_id
_entity_poly.type
_entity_poly.pdbx_seq_one_letter_code
_entity_poly.pdbx_strand_id
1 'polypeptide(L)'
;TSPSASASTSASGLGLGLGLGFAMARSNSGLGTSPSAANFNALYEHVPQPPVAAINTMLELLMEDLNLTDDKKQVLRLLTNERKWIMLQQHLGERYRDNAARDLQQEIADIRKLGNNPDREILTDLVVSLRSRPIRWISNFIDNGGLAILLSNLKSLGLENRHDEFEELYIKCLKSLMNNKIGLSAVLDNEGSMNVIAMSLRSPSFRTRSLVFEIFGAVCLIPGGHRCVLDGMEALADLAAMRFRFEPVISTLWLSCQGVSPLEKELQVACMSFINAVICGGPGVNLEFRMHLRYEFLHLGLMQLIDKIGHIENELLQTQIDVWIAGLESDEEECFGRLNTEAFDMDSSPDLFDVIYETMKSSSCLEPFNSFLKHIALLPANPFQKMKYMFIIDKVVQQICLQKNGDDTDPAAALMEFDFRTLITEFGDPTKAKELEEKLRKAIEKSRKLEKDIDIFKEGSVSAESVAAKKDEEIKILSQSLAAAKRDVLELSNALKNRLLDLDGGAELLAKSQAVLNSLSRTTDVSIAATPRPPPPPIPIT
;
A
#
# COMPACT_ATOMS: atom_id res chain seq x y z
N THR A 1 19.77 20.21 36.68
CA THR A 1 18.30 20.26 36.56
C THR A 1 17.92 19.85 35.16
N SER A 2 17.77 18.55 34.97
CA SER A 2 17.33 17.89 33.73
C SER A 2 15.81 17.71 33.76
N PRO A 3 15.11 17.90 32.63
CA PRO A 3 13.85 17.22 32.41
C PRO A 3 13.99 16.23 31.24
N SER A 4 13.78 14.96 31.56
CA SER A 4 13.52 13.86 30.64
C SER A 4 12.08 13.96 30.14
N ALA A 5 11.88 14.18 28.84
CA ALA A 5 10.57 14.05 28.20
C ALA A 5 10.59 12.80 27.31
N SER A 6 9.99 11.73 27.83
CA SER A 6 9.66 10.51 27.10
C SER A 6 8.49 10.80 26.15
N ALA A 7 8.74 10.82 24.85
CA ALA A 7 7.70 10.86 23.84
C ALA A 7 7.07 9.47 23.71
N SER A 8 5.84 9.35 24.20
CA SER A 8 4.96 8.20 23.99
C SER A 8 4.39 8.24 22.58
N THR A 9 4.84 7.33 21.71
CA THR A 9 4.24 7.11 20.40
C THR A 9 2.84 6.53 20.57
N SER A 10 1.83 7.33 20.24
CA SER A 10 0.42 6.95 20.23
C SER A 10 0.17 5.94 19.11
N ALA A 11 -0.02 4.67 19.48
CA ALA A 11 -0.56 3.65 18.59
C ALA A 11 -2.05 3.95 18.34
N SER A 12 -2.33 4.62 17.23
CA SER A 12 -3.67 4.88 16.71
C SER A 12 -4.34 3.54 16.38
N GLY A 13 -5.40 3.22 17.11
CA GLY A 13 -6.16 1.99 16.97
C GLY A 13 -6.83 1.89 15.60
N LEU A 14 -6.38 0.94 14.79
CA LEU A 14 -7.18 0.37 13.71
C LEU A 14 -8.29 -0.45 14.37
N GLY A 15 -9.50 0.11 14.36
CA GLY A 15 -10.71 -0.51 14.86
C GLY A 15 -11.08 -1.74 14.04
N LEU A 16 -10.60 -2.91 14.45
CA LEU A 16 -11.22 -4.19 14.10
C LEU A 16 -12.50 -4.33 14.91
N GLY A 17 -13.59 -3.81 14.34
CA GLY A 17 -14.95 -4.09 14.81
C GLY A 17 -15.28 -5.57 14.67
N LEU A 18 -14.90 -6.39 15.65
CA LEU A 18 -15.36 -7.76 15.78
C LEU A 18 -16.48 -7.79 16.81
N GLY A 19 -17.71 -7.68 16.31
CA GLY A 19 -18.91 -7.95 17.08
C GLY A 19 -18.85 -9.36 17.66
N LEU A 20 -18.77 -9.46 18.98
CA LEU A 20 -19.04 -10.69 19.73
C LEU A 20 -20.54 -10.98 19.66
N GLY A 21 -20.99 -11.43 18.49
CA GLY A 21 -22.27 -12.12 18.35
C GLY A 21 -22.09 -13.56 18.82
N PHE A 22 -22.55 -13.88 20.03
CA PHE A 22 -22.80 -15.27 20.41
C PHE A 22 -23.87 -15.83 19.47
N ALA A 23 -23.46 -16.44 18.37
CA ALA A 23 -24.34 -17.16 17.48
C ALA A 23 -24.68 -18.51 18.13
N MET A 24 -25.87 -18.60 18.74
CA MET A 24 -26.52 -19.89 19.00
C MET A 24 -26.73 -20.58 17.65
N ALA A 25 -25.92 -21.59 17.36
CA ALA A 25 -26.18 -22.51 16.26
C ALA A 25 -27.42 -23.36 16.63
N ARG A 26 -28.58 -22.98 16.09
CA ARG A 26 -29.75 -23.85 15.98
C ARG A 26 -29.55 -24.76 14.78
N SER A 27 -29.09 -25.98 15.01
CA SER A 27 -29.21 -27.08 14.04
C SER A 27 -30.58 -27.74 14.23
N ASN A 28 -31.45 -27.60 13.23
CA ASN A 28 -32.75 -28.24 13.16
C ASN A 28 -32.62 -29.52 12.31
N SER A 29 -32.71 -30.69 12.94
CA SER A 29 -32.96 -31.97 12.24
C SER A 29 -33.81 -32.86 13.15
N GLY A 30 -34.84 -33.45 12.54
CA GLY A 30 -36.09 -33.83 13.20
C GLY A 30 -36.10 -35.12 14.04
N LEU A 31 -37.10 -35.12 14.92
CA LEU A 31 -37.83 -36.24 15.50
C LEU A 31 -37.05 -37.20 16.44
N GLY A 32 -36.86 -36.71 17.66
CA GLY A 32 -36.74 -37.50 18.88
C GLY A 32 -36.96 -36.56 20.07
N THR A 33 -37.96 -36.84 20.89
CA THR A 33 -38.38 -36.04 22.05
C THR A 33 -37.20 -35.50 22.85
N SER A 34 -36.99 -34.19 22.83
CA SER A 34 -36.01 -33.50 23.68
C SER A 34 -36.32 -33.72 25.16
N PRO A 35 -35.33 -34.02 26.02
CA PRO A 35 -35.46 -33.69 27.42
C PRO A 35 -35.43 -32.16 27.52
N SER A 36 -36.49 -31.60 28.09
CA SER A 36 -36.65 -30.19 28.43
C SER A 36 -35.40 -29.63 29.12
N ALA A 37 -35.12 -28.34 28.87
CA ALA A 37 -34.09 -27.53 29.53
C ALA A 37 -34.15 -27.58 31.08
N ALA A 38 -35.21 -28.14 31.67
CA ALA A 38 -35.32 -28.43 33.10
C ALA A 38 -34.34 -29.51 33.62
N ASN A 39 -33.79 -30.39 32.77
CA ASN A 39 -32.90 -31.48 33.22
C ASN A 39 -31.41 -31.10 33.32
N PHE A 40 -31.00 -29.90 32.87
CA PHE A 40 -29.58 -29.48 32.93
C PHE A 40 -29.17 -28.95 34.31
N ASN A 41 -30.10 -28.39 35.09
CA ASN A 41 -29.82 -27.93 36.46
C ASN A 41 -29.64 -29.10 37.45
N ALA A 42 -30.25 -30.26 37.17
CA ALA A 42 -30.28 -31.39 38.12
C ALA A 42 -28.96 -32.19 38.19
N LEU A 43 -28.04 -32.04 37.22
CA LEU A 43 -26.77 -32.78 37.18
C LEU A 43 -25.61 -32.08 37.91
N TYR A 44 -25.76 -30.80 38.25
CA TYR A 44 -24.69 -29.98 38.86
C TYR A 44 -25.07 -29.32 40.19
N GLU A 45 -26.28 -29.59 40.70
CA GLU A 45 -26.83 -28.99 41.94
C GLU A 45 -26.06 -29.38 43.23
N HIS A 46 -25.08 -30.29 43.15
CA HIS A 46 -24.34 -30.77 44.32
C HIS A 46 -22.81 -30.84 44.17
N VAL A 47 -22.20 -30.06 43.26
CA VAL A 47 -20.74 -29.88 43.31
C VAL A 47 -20.41 -28.70 44.23
N PRO A 48 -19.87 -28.94 45.45
CA PRO A 48 -19.54 -27.86 46.36
C PRO A 48 -18.53 -26.91 45.72
N GLN A 49 -18.74 -25.60 45.89
CA GLN A 49 -17.87 -24.58 45.33
C GLN A 49 -16.42 -24.82 45.83
N PRO A 50 -15.45 -25.04 44.92
CA PRO A 50 -14.09 -25.31 45.32
C PRO A 50 -13.44 -24.06 45.95
N PRO A 51 -12.31 -24.22 46.67
CA PRO A 51 -11.60 -23.09 47.27
C PRO A 51 -11.31 -21.99 46.24
N VAL A 52 -11.36 -20.72 46.68
CA VAL A 52 -11.16 -19.55 45.80
C VAL A 52 -9.84 -19.64 45.02
N ALA A 53 -8.78 -20.18 45.64
CA ALA A 53 -7.51 -20.44 44.97
C ALA A 53 -7.65 -21.40 43.78
N ALA A 54 -8.39 -22.49 43.94
CA ALA A 54 -8.65 -23.46 42.88
C ALA A 54 -9.53 -22.87 41.77
N ILE A 55 -10.54 -22.06 42.10
CA ILE A 55 -11.36 -21.33 41.11
C ILE A 55 -10.49 -20.41 40.26
N ASN A 56 -9.59 -19.64 40.88
CA ASN A 56 -8.70 -18.76 40.15
C ASN A 56 -7.72 -19.54 39.27
N THR A 57 -7.15 -20.65 39.75
CA THR A 57 -6.29 -21.51 38.91
C THR A 57 -7.04 -22.10 37.72
N MET A 58 -8.25 -22.61 37.92
CA MET A 58 -9.08 -23.15 36.84
C MET A 58 -9.51 -22.06 35.85
N LEU A 59 -9.75 -20.83 36.34
CA LEU A 59 -10.04 -19.68 35.49
C LEU A 59 -8.83 -19.30 34.62
N GLU A 60 -7.60 -19.28 35.17
CA GLU A 60 -6.40 -19.04 34.36
C GLU A 60 -6.25 -20.09 33.25
N LEU A 61 -6.42 -21.38 33.57
CA LEU A 61 -6.40 -22.46 32.57
C LEU A 61 -7.48 -22.29 31.49
N LEU A 62 -8.69 -21.86 31.88
CA LEU A 62 -9.78 -21.58 30.94
C LEU A 62 -9.45 -20.39 30.04
N MET A 63 -8.88 -19.32 30.60
CA MET A 63 -8.49 -18.14 29.83
C MET A 63 -7.34 -18.42 28.86
N GLU A 64 -6.43 -19.32 29.22
CA GLU A 64 -5.40 -19.86 28.33
C GLU A 64 -6.01 -20.73 27.23
N ASP A 65 -6.89 -21.69 27.58
CA ASP A 65 -7.58 -22.56 26.62
C ASP A 65 -8.42 -21.78 25.58
N LEU A 66 -8.89 -20.57 25.93
CA LEU A 66 -9.67 -19.69 25.05
C LEU A 66 -8.84 -18.64 24.28
N ASN A 67 -7.51 -18.64 24.42
CA ASN A 67 -6.60 -17.69 23.76
C ASN A 67 -6.95 -16.20 23.99
N LEU A 68 -7.32 -15.81 25.22
CA LEU A 68 -7.75 -14.44 25.51
C LEU A 68 -6.57 -13.46 25.62
N THR A 69 -6.76 -12.21 25.20
CA THR A 69 -5.80 -11.12 25.41
C THR A 69 -5.74 -10.71 26.88
N ASP A 70 -4.62 -10.14 27.34
CA ASP A 70 -4.43 -9.79 28.75
C ASP A 70 -5.48 -8.81 29.29
N ASP A 71 -5.95 -7.87 28.46
CA ASP A 71 -7.04 -6.96 28.83
C ASP A 71 -8.34 -7.71 29.14
N LYS A 72 -8.68 -8.71 28.32
CA LYS A 72 -9.88 -9.55 28.53
C LYS A 72 -9.70 -10.46 29.74
N LYS A 73 -8.50 -11.01 29.94
CA LYS A 73 -8.16 -11.78 31.15
C LYS A 73 -8.36 -10.93 32.40
N GLN A 74 -7.94 -9.67 32.36
CA GLN A 74 -8.09 -8.77 33.50
C GLN A 74 -9.57 -8.50 33.85
N VAL A 75 -10.43 -8.30 32.85
CA VAL A 75 -11.88 -8.18 33.06
C VAL A 75 -12.46 -9.45 33.70
N LEU A 76 -12.06 -10.64 33.24
CA LEU A 76 -12.52 -11.91 33.80
C LEU A 76 -12.02 -12.17 35.22
N ARG A 77 -10.81 -11.71 35.56
CA ARG A 77 -10.26 -11.78 36.93
C ARG A 77 -11.07 -10.97 37.93
N LEU A 78 -11.69 -9.87 37.48
CA LEU A 78 -12.53 -8.99 38.32
C LEU A 78 -13.94 -9.52 38.58
N LEU A 79 -14.35 -10.62 37.93
CA LEU A 79 -15.66 -11.23 38.18
C LEU A 79 -15.79 -11.80 39.59
N THR A 80 -17.03 -11.82 40.11
CA THR A 80 -17.33 -12.47 41.39
C THR A 80 -17.05 -13.97 41.31
N ASN A 81 -16.68 -14.58 42.45
CA ASN A 81 -16.34 -16.01 42.50
C ASN A 81 -17.51 -16.91 42.06
N GLU A 82 -18.74 -16.48 42.30
CA GLU A 82 -19.96 -17.16 41.86
C GLU A 82 -20.11 -17.16 40.33
N ARG A 83 -19.89 -16.02 39.68
CA ARG A 83 -19.91 -15.92 38.20
C ARG A 83 -18.77 -16.72 37.56
N LYS A 84 -17.58 -16.67 38.15
CA LYS A 84 -16.44 -17.50 37.73
C LYS A 84 -16.78 -18.99 37.81
N TRP A 85 -17.42 -19.40 38.90
CA TRP A 85 -17.82 -20.79 39.11
C TRP A 85 -18.89 -21.26 38.11
N ILE A 86 -19.90 -20.44 37.82
CA ILE A 86 -20.92 -20.75 36.79
C ILE A 86 -20.27 -20.92 35.41
N MET A 87 -19.37 -20.00 35.02
CA MET A 87 -18.64 -20.11 33.75
C MET A 87 -17.78 -21.38 33.67
N LEU A 88 -17.07 -21.70 34.76
CA LEU A 88 -16.26 -22.91 34.85
C LEU A 88 -17.12 -24.17 34.80
N GLN A 89 -18.26 -24.21 35.49
CA GLN A 89 -19.18 -25.35 35.43
C GLN A 89 -19.73 -25.56 34.02
N GLN A 90 -20.08 -24.49 33.30
CA GLN A 90 -20.54 -24.60 31.92
C GLN A 90 -19.46 -25.17 31.00
N HIS A 91 -18.22 -24.68 31.11
CA HIS A 91 -17.12 -25.19 30.28
C HIS A 91 -16.63 -26.59 30.72
N LEU A 92 -16.54 -26.87 32.02
CA LEU A 92 -16.18 -28.20 32.56
C LEU A 92 -17.27 -29.23 32.26
N GLY A 93 -18.54 -28.84 32.26
CA GLY A 93 -19.64 -29.73 31.91
C GLY A 93 -19.63 -30.14 30.44
N GLU A 94 -19.03 -29.35 29.55
CA GLU A 94 -18.65 -29.78 28.20
C GLU A 94 -17.47 -30.76 28.20
N ARG A 95 -16.47 -30.59 29.09
CA ARG A 95 -15.30 -31.47 29.18
C ARG A 95 -15.59 -32.89 29.69
N TYR A 96 -16.63 -33.06 30.52
CA TYR A 96 -16.97 -34.33 31.17
C TYR A 96 -18.26 -34.98 30.64
N ARG A 97 -18.76 -34.58 29.46
CA ARG A 97 -19.76 -35.42 28.78
C ARG A 97 -19.14 -36.79 28.49
N ASP A 98 -19.87 -37.87 28.79
CA ASP A 98 -19.49 -39.28 28.55
C ASP A 98 -19.10 -39.62 27.08
N ASN A 99 -19.18 -38.65 26.16
CA ASN A 99 -18.90 -38.81 24.74
C ASN A 99 -17.50 -38.33 24.30
N ALA A 100 -16.62 -37.82 25.19
CA ALA A 100 -15.32 -37.27 24.79
C ALA A 100 -14.45 -38.22 23.92
N ALA A 101 -14.50 -39.53 24.18
CA ALA A 101 -13.80 -40.53 23.37
C ALA A 101 -14.42 -40.71 21.97
N ARG A 102 -15.76 -40.62 21.87
CA ARG A 102 -16.48 -40.66 20.59
C ARG A 102 -16.24 -39.39 19.78
N ASP A 103 -16.19 -38.24 20.45
CA ASP A 103 -15.92 -36.95 19.83
C ASP A 103 -14.50 -36.93 19.23
N LEU A 104 -13.50 -37.45 19.95
CA LEU A 104 -12.14 -37.61 19.43
C LEU A 104 -12.07 -38.60 18.26
N GLN A 105 -12.83 -39.70 18.31
CA GLN A 105 -12.93 -40.66 17.20
C GLN A 105 -13.56 -40.02 15.96
N GLN A 106 -14.59 -39.18 16.15
CA GLN A 106 -15.21 -38.43 15.07
C GLN A 106 -14.23 -37.41 14.47
N GLU A 107 -13.47 -36.69 15.30
CA GLU A 107 -12.45 -35.75 14.84
C GLU A 107 -11.39 -36.42 13.96
N ILE A 108 -10.90 -37.60 14.37
CA ILE A 108 -9.95 -38.38 13.57
C ILE A 108 -10.59 -38.86 12.27
N ALA A 109 -11.87 -39.24 12.29
CA ALA A 109 -12.60 -39.64 11.10
C ALA A 109 -12.79 -38.48 10.12
N ASP A 110 -13.10 -37.28 10.62
CA ASP A 110 -13.27 -36.06 9.82
C ASP A 110 -11.93 -35.65 9.18
N ILE A 111 -10.82 -35.73 9.91
CA ILE A 111 -9.46 -35.50 9.38
C ILE A 111 -9.14 -36.50 8.27
N ARG A 112 -9.47 -37.78 8.43
CA ARG A 112 -9.28 -38.80 7.37
C ARG A 112 -10.15 -38.52 6.16
N LYS A 113 -11.39 -38.07 6.36
CA LYS A 113 -12.31 -37.72 5.27
C LYS A 113 -11.81 -36.49 4.50
N LEU A 114 -11.26 -35.49 5.20
CA LEU A 114 -10.62 -34.32 4.60
C LEU A 114 -9.47 -34.70 3.65
N GLY A 115 -8.68 -35.73 4.00
CA GLY A 115 -7.60 -36.21 3.14
C GLY A 115 -8.07 -37.00 1.92
N ASN A 116 -9.09 -37.86 2.08
CA ASN A 116 -9.48 -38.79 1.01
C ASN A 116 -10.54 -38.24 0.06
N ASN A 117 -11.50 -37.47 0.56
CA ASN A 117 -12.61 -36.92 -0.21
C ASN A 117 -13.15 -35.66 0.49
N PRO A 118 -12.44 -34.52 0.35
CA PRO A 118 -12.86 -33.27 0.96
C PRO A 118 -14.20 -32.81 0.34
N ASP A 119 -15.13 -32.41 1.19
CA ASP A 119 -16.37 -31.75 0.77
C ASP A 119 -16.44 -30.32 1.34
N ARG A 120 -17.31 -29.51 0.73
CA ARG A 120 -17.45 -28.09 1.08
C ARG A 120 -17.95 -27.91 2.52
N GLU A 121 -18.82 -28.80 2.99
CA GLU A 121 -19.42 -28.73 4.32
C GLU A 121 -18.36 -28.96 5.40
N ILE A 122 -17.55 -30.01 5.28
CA ILE A 122 -16.45 -30.30 6.21
C ILE A 122 -15.48 -29.14 6.28
N LEU A 123 -15.08 -28.59 5.14
CA LEU A 123 -14.14 -27.47 5.12
C LEU A 123 -14.74 -26.22 5.76
N THR A 124 -16.03 -25.94 5.52
CA THR A 124 -16.72 -24.80 6.12
C THR A 124 -16.83 -24.96 7.64
N ASP A 125 -17.21 -26.15 8.11
CA ASP A 125 -17.31 -26.48 9.53
C ASP A 125 -15.94 -26.49 10.21
N LEU A 126 -14.89 -26.89 9.49
CA LEU A 126 -13.51 -26.85 9.95
C LEU A 126 -13.02 -25.40 10.13
N VAL A 127 -13.33 -24.49 9.21
CA VAL A 127 -13.01 -23.05 9.37
C VAL A 127 -13.64 -22.49 10.64
N VAL A 128 -14.90 -22.84 10.92
CA VAL A 128 -15.59 -22.41 12.14
C VAL A 128 -14.93 -23.04 13.37
N SER A 129 -14.65 -24.36 13.31
CA SER A 129 -14.07 -25.11 14.42
C SER A 129 -12.67 -24.61 14.79
N LEU A 130 -11.80 -24.36 13.81
CA LEU A 130 -10.45 -23.81 14.03
C LEU A 130 -10.45 -22.41 14.67
N ARG A 131 -11.55 -21.66 14.50
CA ARG A 131 -11.69 -20.31 15.06
C ARG A 131 -12.33 -20.30 16.45
N SER A 132 -13.29 -21.19 16.70
CA SER A 132 -14.17 -21.10 17.88
C SER A 132 -13.90 -22.16 18.94
N ARG A 133 -13.30 -23.30 18.59
CA ARG A 133 -12.99 -24.37 19.55
C ARG A 133 -11.76 -24.01 20.41
N PRO A 134 -11.64 -24.58 21.62
CA PRO A 134 -10.50 -24.32 22.51
C PRO A 134 -9.15 -24.71 21.89
N ILE A 135 -8.06 -24.07 22.34
CA ILE A 135 -6.69 -24.35 21.87
C ILE A 135 -6.34 -25.84 21.97
N ARG A 136 -6.82 -26.55 23.00
CA ARG A 136 -6.63 -27.99 23.13
C ARG A 136 -7.12 -28.80 21.93
N TRP A 137 -8.28 -28.41 21.38
CA TRP A 137 -8.82 -29.02 20.18
C TRP A 137 -7.91 -28.77 18.97
N ILE A 138 -7.37 -27.55 18.86
CA ILE A 138 -6.43 -27.16 17.82
C ILE A 138 -5.14 -27.99 17.92
N SER A 139 -4.60 -28.20 19.13
CA SER A 139 -3.45 -29.08 19.36
C SER A 139 -3.74 -30.49 18.86
N ASN A 140 -4.86 -31.09 19.29
CA ASN A 140 -5.26 -32.42 18.84
C ASN A 140 -5.40 -32.50 17.32
N PHE A 141 -5.98 -31.48 16.67
CA PHE A 141 -6.10 -31.44 15.21
C PHE A 141 -4.72 -31.48 14.52
N ILE A 142 -3.76 -30.71 15.03
CA ILE A 142 -2.38 -30.70 14.51
C ILE A 142 -1.70 -32.05 14.76
N ASP A 143 -1.78 -32.57 15.98
CA ASP A 143 -1.15 -33.83 16.40
C ASP A 143 -1.67 -35.04 15.60
N ASN A 144 -2.94 -35.00 15.18
CA ASN A 144 -3.55 -36.01 14.32
C ASN A 144 -3.30 -35.79 12.80
N GLY A 145 -2.40 -34.87 12.43
CA GLY A 145 -1.98 -34.65 11.04
C GLY A 145 -2.90 -33.74 10.22
N GLY A 146 -3.84 -33.04 10.85
CA GLY A 146 -4.79 -32.17 10.16
C GLY A 146 -4.11 -31.05 9.36
N LEU A 147 -3.08 -30.41 9.91
CA LEU A 147 -2.29 -29.38 9.21
C LEU A 147 -1.60 -29.95 7.96
N ALA A 148 -0.97 -31.12 8.07
CA ALA A 148 -0.26 -31.76 6.97
C ALA A 148 -1.21 -32.07 5.80
N ILE A 149 -2.44 -32.52 6.10
CA ILE A 149 -3.47 -32.76 5.09
C ILE A 149 -3.92 -31.46 4.41
N LEU A 150 -4.16 -30.39 5.17
CA LEU A 150 -4.52 -29.08 4.61
C LEU A 150 -3.44 -28.58 3.63
N LEU A 151 -2.17 -28.65 4.02
CA LEU A 151 -1.05 -28.24 3.19
C LEU A 151 -0.86 -29.16 1.98
N SER A 152 -1.02 -30.49 2.14
CA SER A 152 -0.91 -31.45 1.04
C SER A 152 -1.98 -31.22 -0.03
N ASN A 153 -3.23 -31.01 0.38
CA ASN A 153 -4.33 -30.76 -0.55
C ASN A 153 -4.13 -29.43 -1.29
N LEU A 154 -3.73 -28.38 -0.56
CA LEU A 154 -3.43 -27.07 -1.15
C LEU A 154 -2.24 -27.13 -2.12
N LYS A 155 -1.20 -27.90 -1.78
CA LYS A 155 -0.05 -28.14 -2.65
C LYS A 155 -0.45 -28.87 -3.94
N SER A 156 -1.32 -29.89 -3.85
CA SER A 156 -1.83 -30.59 -5.04
C SER A 156 -2.56 -29.63 -5.99
N LEU A 157 -3.44 -28.78 -5.43
CA LEU A 157 -4.13 -27.72 -6.19
C LEU A 157 -3.15 -26.78 -6.89
N GLY A 158 -2.14 -26.29 -6.15
CA GLY A 158 -1.13 -25.37 -6.67
C GLY A 158 -0.27 -25.99 -7.79
N LEU A 159 0.17 -27.23 -7.62
CA LEU A 159 1.00 -27.93 -8.63
C LEU A 159 0.22 -28.30 -9.90
N GLU A 160 -1.05 -28.70 -9.76
CA GLU A 160 -1.95 -28.95 -10.88
C GLU A 160 -2.46 -27.66 -11.54
N ASN A 161 -2.16 -26.49 -10.95
CA ASN A 161 -2.73 -25.20 -11.31
C ASN A 161 -4.27 -25.26 -11.39
N ARG A 162 -4.87 -26.00 -10.45
CA ARG A 162 -6.30 -26.21 -10.34
C ARG A 162 -6.85 -25.26 -9.29
N HIS A 163 -7.77 -24.40 -9.72
CA HIS A 163 -8.42 -23.42 -8.86
C HIS A 163 -9.89 -23.81 -8.69
N ASP A 164 -10.20 -24.47 -7.58
CA ASP A 164 -11.55 -24.82 -7.20
C ASP A 164 -12.03 -23.98 -6.00
N GLU A 165 -13.29 -24.15 -5.63
CA GLU A 165 -13.89 -23.45 -4.49
C GLU A 165 -13.28 -23.84 -3.13
N PHE A 166 -12.53 -24.94 -3.06
CA PHE A 166 -11.91 -25.42 -1.83
C PHE A 166 -10.63 -24.66 -1.49
N GLU A 167 -9.91 -24.13 -2.50
CA GLU A 167 -8.69 -23.35 -2.32
C GLU A 167 -8.88 -22.20 -1.31
N GLU A 168 -9.97 -21.42 -1.45
CA GLU A 168 -10.29 -20.34 -0.51
C GLU A 168 -10.55 -20.86 0.92
N LEU A 169 -11.21 -22.01 1.04
CA LEU A 169 -11.52 -22.61 2.34
C LEU A 169 -10.27 -23.16 3.03
N TYR A 170 -9.35 -23.78 2.30
CA TYR A 170 -8.05 -24.20 2.83
C TYR A 170 -7.26 -23.01 3.39
N ILE A 171 -7.20 -21.90 2.65
CA ILE A 171 -6.55 -20.68 3.13
C ILE A 171 -7.26 -20.11 4.38
N LYS A 172 -8.59 -20.13 4.44
CA LYS A 172 -9.34 -19.74 5.65
C LYS A 172 -9.07 -20.64 6.84
N CYS A 173 -8.90 -21.95 6.63
CA CYS A 173 -8.51 -22.90 7.67
C CYS A 173 -7.13 -22.53 8.21
N LEU A 174 -6.14 -22.36 7.35
CA LEU A 174 -4.78 -21.97 7.73
C LEU A 174 -4.77 -20.61 8.47
N LYS A 175 -5.49 -19.61 7.96
CA LYS A 175 -5.62 -18.31 8.62
C LYS A 175 -6.23 -18.43 10.03
N SER A 176 -7.28 -19.24 10.18
CA SER A 176 -7.95 -19.44 11.47
C SER A 176 -7.04 -20.19 12.45
N LEU A 177 -6.30 -21.20 11.95
CA LEU A 177 -5.31 -21.96 12.70
C LEU A 177 -4.17 -21.06 13.23
N MET A 178 -3.71 -20.10 12.43
CA MET A 178 -2.62 -19.19 12.80
C MET A 178 -3.03 -18.08 13.79
N ASN A 179 -4.32 -17.96 14.12
CA ASN A 179 -4.81 -16.95 15.08
C ASN A 179 -4.52 -17.29 16.56
N ASN A 180 -3.73 -18.33 16.82
CA ASN A 180 -3.25 -18.73 18.14
C ASN A 180 -1.78 -19.16 18.05
N LYS A 181 -1.07 -19.10 19.18
CA LYS A 181 0.38 -19.36 19.21
C LYS A 181 0.75 -20.79 18.78
N ILE A 182 -0.06 -21.80 19.14
CA ILE A 182 0.22 -23.20 18.82
C ILE A 182 0.12 -23.43 17.30
N GLY A 183 -1.00 -23.02 16.70
CA GLY A 183 -1.20 -23.18 15.27
C GLY A 183 -0.25 -22.33 14.43
N LEU A 184 0.09 -21.12 14.88
CA LEU A 184 1.12 -20.30 14.23
C LEU A 184 2.50 -20.97 14.25
N SER A 185 2.95 -21.47 15.41
CA SER A 185 4.23 -22.20 15.52
C SER A 185 4.21 -23.42 14.61
N ALA A 186 3.17 -24.25 14.68
CA ALA A 186 3.06 -25.46 13.87
C ALA A 186 3.12 -25.19 12.36
N VAL A 187 2.55 -24.07 11.89
CA VAL A 187 2.65 -23.66 10.48
C VAL A 187 4.06 -23.20 10.14
N LEU A 188 4.71 -22.38 10.98
CA LEU A 188 6.07 -21.88 10.72
C LEU A 188 7.14 -22.97 10.83
N ASP A 189 6.95 -23.95 11.72
CA ASP A 189 7.84 -25.09 11.93
C ASP A 189 7.71 -26.14 10.80
N ASN A 190 6.61 -26.10 10.04
CA ASN A 190 6.41 -26.99 8.89
C ASN A 190 7.17 -26.47 7.65
N GLU A 191 8.17 -27.23 7.21
CA GLU A 191 9.01 -26.86 6.07
C GLU A 191 8.20 -26.70 4.77
N GLY A 192 8.38 -25.56 4.11
CA GLY A 192 7.72 -25.25 2.84
C GLY A 192 6.23 -24.87 2.97
N SER A 193 5.71 -24.69 4.19
CA SER A 193 4.32 -24.24 4.41
C SER A 193 4.04 -22.89 3.74
N MET A 194 4.95 -21.92 3.89
CA MET A 194 4.84 -20.60 3.24
C MET A 194 4.87 -20.72 1.72
N ASN A 195 5.70 -21.61 1.17
CA ASN A 195 5.77 -21.84 -0.28
C ASN A 195 4.43 -22.36 -0.80
N VAL A 196 3.81 -23.30 -0.09
CA VAL A 196 2.48 -23.83 -0.45
C VAL A 196 1.41 -22.74 -0.37
N ILE A 197 1.42 -21.91 0.68
CA ILE A 197 0.48 -20.79 0.81
C ILE A 197 0.70 -19.76 -0.31
N ALA A 198 1.95 -19.49 -0.70
CA ALA A 198 2.29 -18.56 -1.78
C ALA A 198 1.73 -19.02 -3.13
N MET A 199 1.69 -20.33 -3.41
CA MET A 199 1.11 -20.86 -4.67
C MET A 199 -0.32 -20.38 -4.91
N SER A 200 -1.10 -20.18 -3.84
CA SER A 200 -2.48 -19.70 -3.94
C SER A 200 -2.61 -18.23 -4.38
N LEU A 201 -1.51 -17.47 -4.48
CA LEU A 201 -1.51 -16.17 -5.15
C LEU A 201 -1.77 -16.27 -6.67
N ARG A 202 -1.61 -17.47 -7.27
CA ARG A 202 -1.99 -17.73 -8.66
C ARG A 202 -3.49 -17.86 -8.86
N SER A 203 -4.25 -18.10 -7.79
CA SER A 203 -5.71 -18.24 -7.84
C SER A 203 -6.37 -17.05 -8.54
N PRO A 204 -7.38 -17.24 -9.40
CA PRO A 204 -8.12 -16.13 -9.99
C PRO A 204 -9.02 -15.41 -8.96
N SER A 205 -9.27 -16.02 -7.79
CA SER A 205 -10.11 -15.44 -6.74
C SER A 205 -9.37 -14.30 -6.01
N PHE A 206 -9.90 -13.08 -6.13
CA PHE A 206 -9.42 -11.94 -5.35
C PHE A 206 -9.49 -12.21 -3.85
N ARG A 207 -10.53 -12.92 -3.39
CA ARG A 207 -10.68 -13.24 -1.97
C ARG A 207 -9.56 -14.17 -1.47
N THR A 208 -9.20 -15.19 -2.25
CA THR A 208 -8.08 -16.09 -1.91
C THR A 208 -6.78 -15.30 -1.82
N ARG A 209 -6.49 -14.44 -2.79
CA ARG A 209 -5.27 -13.60 -2.79
C ARG A 209 -5.23 -12.65 -1.59
N SER A 210 -6.34 -11.97 -1.27
CA SER A 210 -6.42 -11.08 -0.10
C SER A 210 -6.08 -11.83 1.18
N LEU A 211 -6.64 -13.03 1.37
CA LEU A 211 -6.36 -13.84 2.56
C LEU A 211 -4.89 -14.25 2.65
N VAL A 212 -4.26 -14.61 1.52
CA VAL A 212 -2.83 -14.93 1.50
C VAL A 212 -1.98 -13.72 1.88
N PHE A 213 -2.27 -12.54 1.31
CA PHE A 213 -1.56 -11.31 1.68
C PHE A 213 -1.79 -10.90 3.14
N GLU A 214 -2.99 -11.09 3.67
CA GLU A 214 -3.28 -10.86 5.11
C GLU A 214 -2.47 -11.82 6.01
N ILE A 215 -2.33 -13.10 5.62
CA ILE A 215 -1.46 -14.05 6.33
C ILE A 215 -0.01 -13.58 6.25
N PHE A 216 0.50 -13.29 5.05
CA PHE A 216 1.90 -12.91 4.86
C PHE A 216 2.25 -11.61 5.55
N GLY A 217 1.38 -10.60 5.49
CA GLY A 217 1.55 -9.34 6.20
C GLY A 217 1.67 -9.54 7.71
N ALA A 218 0.84 -10.41 8.30
CA ALA A 218 0.93 -10.74 9.72
C ALA A 218 2.20 -11.53 10.06
N VAL A 219 2.59 -12.51 9.23
CA VAL A 219 3.79 -13.34 9.44
C VAL A 219 5.08 -12.52 9.34
N CYS A 220 5.13 -11.50 8.48
CA CYS A 220 6.27 -10.59 8.37
C CYS A 220 6.59 -9.87 9.70
N LEU A 221 5.59 -9.68 10.57
CA LEU A 221 5.73 -8.99 11.86
C LEU A 221 6.17 -9.91 13.00
N ILE A 222 6.31 -11.22 12.74
CA ILE A 222 6.63 -12.23 13.73
C ILE A 222 8.12 -12.60 13.62
N PRO A 223 8.85 -12.81 14.73
CA PRO A 223 10.24 -13.25 14.70
C PRO A 223 10.43 -14.52 13.86
N GLY A 224 11.37 -14.50 12.92
CA GLY A 224 11.63 -15.61 12.00
C GLY A 224 10.64 -15.73 10.82
N GLY A 225 9.42 -15.20 10.95
CA GLY A 225 8.39 -15.30 9.91
C GLY A 225 8.70 -14.51 8.64
N HIS A 226 9.34 -13.34 8.77
CA HIS A 226 9.73 -12.49 7.64
C HIS A 226 10.56 -13.22 6.59
N ARG A 227 11.59 -13.98 7.01
CA ARG A 227 12.43 -14.79 6.11
C ARG A 227 11.57 -15.85 5.39
N CYS A 228 10.72 -16.57 6.13
CA CYS A 228 9.89 -17.62 5.55
C CYS A 228 8.95 -17.08 4.47
N VAL A 229 8.44 -15.86 4.63
CA VAL A 229 7.59 -15.20 3.62
C VAL A 229 8.39 -14.84 2.38
N LEU A 230 9.59 -14.28 2.52
CA LEU A 230 10.47 -13.99 1.38
C LEU A 230 10.85 -15.25 0.60
N ASP A 231 11.20 -16.33 1.30
CA ASP A 231 11.54 -17.60 0.68
C ASP A 231 10.32 -18.22 -0.04
N GLY A 232 9.12 -18.03 0.51
CA GLY A 232 7.86 -18.42 -0.13
C GLY A 232 7.55 -17.63 -1.40
N MET A 233 7.82 -16.32 -1.41
CA MET A 233 7.66 -15.48 -2.60
C MET A 233 8.69 -15.83 -3.68
N GLU A 234 9.93 -16.15 -3.30
CA GLU A 234 10.97 -16.62 -4.23
C GLU A 234 10.55 -17.95 -4.87
N ALA A 235 10.12 -18.92 -4.06
CA ALA A 235 9.65 -20.22 -4.54
C ALA A 235 8.44 -20.10 -5.48
N LEU A 236 7.55 -19.14 -5.23
CA LEU A 236 6.45 -18.82 -6.14
C LEU A 236 6.97 -18.24 -7.46
N ALA A 237 7.96 -17.34 -7.41
CA ALA A 237 8.60 -16.77 -8.59
C ALA A 237 9.18 -17.85 -9.48
N ASP A 238 9.96 -18.76 -8.88
CA ASP A 238 10.55 -19.91 -9.57
C ASP A 238 9.49 -20.82 -10.20
N LEU A 239 8.45 -21.16 -9.42
CA LEU A 239 7.37 -22.04 -9.89
C LEU A 239 6.58 -21.45 -11.06
N ALA A 240 6.34 -20.14 -11.04
CA ALA A 240 5.61 -19.43 -12.08
C ALA A 240 6.53 -18.84 -13.18
N ALA A 241 7.82 -19.16 -13.15
CA ALA A 241 8.84 -18.69 -14.08
C ALA A 241 8.86 -17.16 -14.25
N MET A 242 8.62 -16.43 -13.15
CA MET A 242 8.72 -14.98 -13.11
C MET A 242 10.15 -14.55 -12.85
N ARG A 243 10.50 -13.36 -13.35
CA ARG A 243 11.86 -12.83 -13.21
C ARG A 243 12.10 -12.28 -11.81
N PHE A 244 11.06 -11.78 -11.16
CA PHE A 244 11.15 -11.12 -9.86
C PHE A 244 10.13 -11.67 -8.88
N ARG A 245 10.55 -11.94 -7.64
CA ARG A 245 9.70 -12.50 -6.58
C ARG A 245 8.48 -11.68 -6.20
N PHE A 246 8.52 -10.36 -6.38
CA PHE A 246 7.39 -9.47 -6.08
C PHE A 246 6.51 -9.16 -7.28
N GLU A 247 6.83 -9.70 -8.46
CA GLU A 247 5.99 -9.58 -9.66
C GLU A 247 4.54 -10.07 -9.47
N PRO A 248 4.25 -11.16 -8.71
CA PRO A 248 2.88 -11.56 -8.35
C PRO A 248 2.09 -10.48 -7.61
N VAL A 249 2.77 -9.74 -6.74
CA VAL A 249 2.16 -8.72 -5.87
C VAL A 249 1.72 -7.55 -6.74
N ILE A 250 2.66 -7.05 -7.55
CA ILE A 250 2.43 -5.92 -8.47
C ILE A 250 1.40 -6.29 -9.53
N SER A 251 1.50 -7.49 -10.11
CA SER A 251 0.48 -8.00 -11.05
C SER A 251 -0.89 -8.05 -10.40
N THR A 252 -0.99 -8.56 -9.17
CA THR A 252 -2.27 -8.63 -8.45
C THR A 252 -2.85 -7.25 -8.15
N LEU A 253 -2.00 -6.30 -7.74
CA LEU A 253 -2.41 -4.91 -7.52
C LEU A 253 -2.90 -4.27 -8.82
N TRP A 254 -2.20 -4.49 -9.94
CA TRP A 254 -2.62 -4.04 -11.27
C TRP A 254 -3.96 -4.64 -11.71
N LEU A 255 -4.18 -5.95 -11.51
CA LEU A 255 -5.48 -6.58 -11.82
C LEU A 255 -6.64 -5.91 -11.07
N SER A 256 -6.39 -5.49 -9.82
CA SER A 256 -7.40 -4.82 -8.99
C SER A 256 -7.50 -3.31 -9.22
N CYS A 257 -6.71 -2.70 -10.10
CA CYS A 257 -6.50 -1.23 -10.12
C CYS A 257 -7.75 -0.39 -10.40
N GLN A 258 -8.83 -0.97 -10.92
CA GLN A 258 -10.07 -0.25 -11.20
C GLN A 258 -10.89 0.03 -9.94
N GLY A 259 -10.76 -0.82 -8.90
CA GLY A 259 -11.45 -0.65 -7.61
C GLY A 259 -12.98 -0.63 -7.71
N VAL A 260 -13.54 -1.33 -8.69
CA VAL A 260 -14.99 -1.33 -8.97
C VAL A 260 -15.73 -2.18 -7.96
N SER A 261 -15.18 -3.35 -7.64
CA SER A 261 -15.79 -4.29 -6.70
C SER A 261 -15.26 -4.12 -5.27
N PRO A 262 -16.07 -4.41 -4.23
CA PRO A 262 -15.58 -4.45 -2.85
C PRO A 262 -14.39 -5.40 -2.65
N LEU A 263 -14.37 -6.52 -3.37
CA LEU A 263 -13.29 -7.51 -3.32
C LEU A 263 -11.98 -6.95 -3.90
N GLU A 264 -12.02 -6.16 -4.96
CA GLU A 264 -10.84 -5.43 -5.47
C GLU A 264 -10.30 -4.46 -4.42
N LYS A 265 -11.19 -3.69 -3.77
CA LYS A 265 -10.81 -2.75 -2.72
C LYS A 265 -10.16 -3.45 -1.52
N GLU A 266 -10.71 -4.59 -1.08
CA GLU A 266 -10.11 -5.43 -0.04
C GLU A 266 -8.72 -5.94 -0.46
N LEU A 267 -8.58 -6.39 -1.71
CA LEU A 267 -7.33 -6.89 -2.25
C LEU A 267 -6.26 -5.80 -2.35
N GLN A 268 -6.62 -4.59 -2.78
CA GLN A 268 -5.70 -3.44 -2.82
C GLN A 268 -5.14 -3.13 -1.42
N VAL A 269 -6.01 -3.11 -0.41
CA VAL A 269 -5.60 -2.89 0.99
C VAL A 269 -4.68 -4.01 1.46
N ALA A 270 -5.02 -5.27 1.18
CA ALA A 270 -4.21 -6.42 1.56
C ALA A 270 -2.82 -6.39 0.88
N CYS A 271 -2.75 -6.07 -0.41
CA CYS A 271 -1.51 -5.90 -1.16
C CYS A 271 -0.63 -4.78 -0.57
N MET A 272 -1.18 -3.58 -0.40
CA MET A 272 -0.41 -2.45 0.15
C MET A 272 0.01 -2.70 1.61
N SER A 273 -0.85 -3.32 2.41
CA SER A 273 -0.52 -3.73 3.78
C SER A 273 0.61 -4.77 3.80
N PHE A 274 0.58 -5.75 2.90
CA PHE A 274 1.66 -6.72 2.75
C PHE A 274 2.97 -6.05 2.32
N ILE A 275 2.94 -5.14 1.35
CA ILE A 275 4.12 -4.38 0.89
C ILE A 275 4.75 -3.62 2.07
N ASN A 276 3.95 -2.88 2.83
CA ASN A 276 4.43 -2.17 4.02
C ASN A 276 5.02 -3.14 5.07
N ALA A 277 4.35 -4.26 5.32
CA ALA A 277 4.81 -5.25 6.29
C ALA A 277 6.09 -5.99 5.85
N VAL A 278 6.27 -6.30 4.56
CA VAL A 278 7.48 -6.99 4.09
C VAL A 278 8.69 -6.05 4.06
N ILE A 279 8.49 -4.75 3.87
CA ILE A 279 9.59 -3.78 4.00
C ILE A 279 9.91 -3.47 5.46
N CYS A 280 8.90 -3.16 6.27
CA CYS A 280 9.12 -2.58 7.60
C CYS A 280 8.99 -3.58 8.76
N GLY A 281 8.50 -4.80 8.50
CA GLY A 281 7.94 -5.64 9.56
C GLY A 281 8.90 -6.51 10.36
N GLY A 282 10.13 -6.75 9.89
CA GLY A 282 11.03 -7.70 10.55
C GLY A 282 11.82 -7.11 11.74
N PRO A 283 11.91 -7.79 12.89
CA PRO A 283 12.88 -7.43 13.92
C PRO A 283 14.30 -7.55 13.36
N GLY A 284 15.04 -6.45 13.33
CA GLY A 284 16.40 -6.40 12.79
C GLY A 284 16.50 -5.95 11.32
N VAL A 285 15.42 -5.46 10.73
CA VAL A 285 15.46 -4.85 9.40
C VAL A 285 16.19 -3.50 9.45
N ASN A 286 17.40 -3.47 8.89
CA ASN A 286 18.19 -2.25 8.75
C ASN A 286 17.80 -1.46 7.50
N LEU A 287 18.25 -0.21 7.44
CA LEU A 287 17.98 0.70 6.33
C LEU A 287 18.34 0.10 4.97
N GLU A 288 19.52 -0.53 4.86
CA GLU A 288 20.01 -1.12 3.62
C GLU A 288 19.05 -2.17 3.07
N PHE A 289 18.52 -3.01 3.95
CA PHE A 289 17.57 -4.04 3.58
C PHE A 289 16.20 -3.46 3.20
N ARG A 290 15.71 -2.44 3.91
CA ARG A 290 14.47 -1.73 3.53
C ARG A 290 14.58 -1.10 2.14
N MET A 291 15.67 -0.36 1.92
CA MET A 291 15.96 0.28 0.65
C MET A 291 16.06 -0.75 -0.49
N HIS A 292 16.74 -1.87 -0.27
CA HIS A 292 16.82 -2.96 -1.25
C HIS A 292 15.43 -3.47 -1.67
N LEU A 293 14.57 -3.83 -0.72
CA LEU A 293 13.21 -4.31 -1.03
C LEU A 293 12.37 -3.21 -1.69
N ARG A 294 12.51 -1.97 -1.23
CA ARG A 294 11.82 -0.80 -1.77
C ARG A 294 12.19 -0.59 -3.24
N TYR A 295 13.47 -0.74 -3.59
CA TYR A 295 13.91 -0.67 -4.98
C TYR A 295 13.35 -1.79 -5.86
N GLU A 296 13.19 -3.01 -5.34
CA GLU A 296 12.51 -4.06 -6.11
C GLU A 296 11.09 -3.64 -6.50
N PHE A 297 10.31 -3.09 -5.55
CA PHE A 297 8.96 -2.62 -5.83
C PHE A 297 8.92 -1.40 -6.76
N LEU A 298 9.84 -0.45 -6.57
CA LEU A 298 9.97 0.71 -7.46
C LEU A 298 10.30 0.27 -8.89
N HIS A 299 11.23 -0.67 -9.06
CA HIS A 299 11.64 -1.21 -10.36
C HIS A 299 10.49 -1.94 -11.07
N LEU A 300 9.61 -2.60 -10.31
CA LEU A 300 8.39 -3.21 -10.83
C LEU A 300 7.27 -2.20 -11.15
N GLY A 301 7.48 -0.91 -10.90
CA GLY A 301 6.55 0.15 -11.24
C GLY A 301 5.44 0.39 -10.20
N LEU A 302 5.74 0.17 -8.92
CA LEU A 302 4.76 0.39 -7.84
C LEU A 302 4.26 1.85 -7.80
N MET A 303 5.10 2.85 -8.08
CA MET A 303 4.69 4.26 -8.04
C MET A 303 3.57 4.56 -9.05
N GLN A 304 3.68 4.05 -10.28
CA GLN A 304 2.65 4.25 -11.30
C GLN A 304 1.33 3.54 -10.93
N LEU A 305 1.39 2.47 -10.14
CA LEU A 305 0.19 1.82 -9.59
C LEU A 305 -0.41 2.62 -8.45
N ILE A 306 0.42 3.14 -7.53
CA ILE A 306 -0.02 4.00 -6.43
C ILE A 306 -0.76 5.23 -6.97
N ASP A 307 -0.23 5.87 -8.02
CA ASP A 307 -0.89 7.00 -8.67
C ASP A 307 -2.30 6.62 -9.15
N LYS A 308 -2.47 5.44 -9.74
CA LYS A 308 -3.77 4.95 -10.25
C LYS A 308 -4.74 4.62 -9.13
N ILE A 309 -4.31 3.84 -8.13
CA ILE A 309 -5.19 3.38 -7.05
C ILE A 309 -5.43 4.47 -5.99
N GLY A 310 -4.57 5.48 -5.92
CA GLY A 310 -4.68 6.59 -4.96
C GLY A 310 -5.89 7.49 -5.16
N HIS A 311 -6.60 7.39 -6.30
CA HIS A 311 -7.88 8.09 -6.51
C HIS A 311 -9.10 7.30 -6.02
N ILE A 312 -8.91 6.05 -5.57
CA ILE A 312 -10.01 5.20 -5.14
C ILE A 312 -10.43 5.58 -3.72
N GLU A 313 -11.72 5.80 -3.54
CA GLU A 313 -12.33 6.07 -2.22
C GLU A 313 -12.29 4.82 -1.34
N ASN A 314 -11.25 4.73 -0.51
CA ASN A 314 -11.06 3.73 0.54
C ASN A 314 -10.05 4.25 1.58
N GLU A 315 -10.51 4.62 2.78
CA GLU A 315 -9.68 5.19 3.85
C GLU A 315 -8.53 4.27 4.29
N LEU A 316 -8.79 2.96 4.34
CA LEU A 316 -7.77 1.98 4.72
C LEU A 316 -6.68 1.90 3.66
N LEU A 317 -7.04 1.98 2.39
CA LEU A 317 -6.08 1.99 1.29
C LEU A 317 -5.21 3.25 1.34
N GLN A 318 -5.84 4.42 1.51
CA GLN A 318 -5.13 5.69 1.62
C GLN A 318 -4.13 5.65 2.78
N THR A 319 -4.54 5.14 3.93
CA THR A 319 -3.64 4.95 5.08
C THR A 319 -2.42 4.10 4.72
N GLN A 320 -2.60 3.00 3.96
CA GLN A 320 -1.46 2.17 3.55
C GLN A 320 -0.55 2.86 2.53
N ILE A 321 -1.10 3.70 1.65
CA ILE A 321 -0.32 4.51 0.71
C ILE A 321 0.49 5.56 1.47
N ASP A 322 -0.11 6.24 2.45
CA ASP A 322 0.57 7.24 3.27
C ASP A 322 1.72 6.61 4.07
N VAL A 323 1.51 5.42 4.65
CA VAL A 323 2.57 4.66 5.33
C VAL A 323 3.72 4.32 4.37
N TRP A 324 3.41 3.96 3.12
CA TRP A 324 4.43 3.68 2.11
C TRP A 324 5.27 4.92 1.77
N ILE A 325 4.61 6.07 1.55
CA ILE A 325 5.25 7.34 1.18
C ILE A 325 6.08 7.88 2.35
N ALA A 326 5.52 7.96 3.54
CA ALA A 326 6.25 8.41 4.73
C ALA A 326 7.45 7.50 5.04
N GLY A 327 7.31 6.18 4.80
CA GLY A 327 8.43 5.26 4.90
C GLY A 327 9.52 5.52 3.84
N LEU A 328 9.16 5.94 2.62
CA LEU A 328 10.13 6.26 1.56
C LEU A 328 10.96 7.46 1.98
N GLU A 329 10.28 8.53 2.38
CA GLU A 329 10.89 9.79 2.80
C GLU A 329 11.78 9.57 4.02
N SER A 330 11.30 8.83 5.02
CA SER A 330 12.08 8.50 6.22
C SER A 330 13.33 7.67 5.90
N ASP A 331 13.24 6.71 4.97
CA ASP A 331 14.40 5.91 4.56
C ASP A 331 15.42 6.77 3.79
N GLU A 332 14.96 7.67 2.92
CA GLU A 332 15.81 8.61 2.19
C GLU A 332 16.50 9.61 3.13
N GLU A 333 15.79 10.15 4.12
CA GLU A 333 16.34 11.02 5.15
C GLU A 333 17.41 10.31 6.00
N GLU A 334 17.16 9.05 6.40
CA GLU A 334 18.13 8.25 7.16
C GLU A 334 19.38 7.97 6.32
N CYS A 335 19.20 7.65 5.02
CA CYS A 335 20.31 7.43 4.08
C CYS A 335 21.17 8.68 3.93
N PHE A 336 20.52 9.83 3.71
CA PHE A 336 21.19 11.12 3.62
C PHE A 336 21.92 11.49 4.92
N GLY A 337 21.31 11.21 6.07
CA GLY A 337 21.92 11.43 7.38
C GLY A 337 23.22 10.63 7.59
N ARG A 338 23.28 9.37 7.11
CA ARG A 338 24.48 8.52 7.23
C ARG A 338 25.64 9.00 6.36
N LEU A 339 25.35 9.48 5.15
CA LEU A 339 26.35 10.00 4.22
C LEU A 339 27.09 11.24 4.75
N ASN A 340 26.49 11.95 5.70
CA ASN A 340 27.06 13.15 6.30
C ASN A 340 28.10 12.87 7.41
N THR A 341 28.61 11.63 7.55
CA THR A 341 29.41 11.21 8.73
C THR A 341 30.85 10.79 8.46
N GLU A 342 31.41 10.90 7.24
CA GLU A 342 32.86 10.74 7.05
C GLU A 342 33.44 11.83 6.14
N ALA A 343 34.55 12.43 6.59
CA ALA A 343 35.25 13.52 5.94
C ALA A 343 35.81 13.10 4.58
N PHE A 344 35.12 13.47 3.50
CA PHE A 344 35.65 13.37 2.14
C PHE A 344 36.36 14.68 1.76
N ASP A 345 37.41 14.56 0.95
CA ASP A 345 38.18 15.69 0.46
C ASP A 345 37.36 16.47 -0.58
N MET A 346 36.87 17.65 -0.20
CA MET A 346 36.10 18.54 -1.07
C MET A 346 36.91 19.07 -2.25
N ASP A 347 38.23 18.90 -2.25
CA ASP A 347 39.12 19.32 -3.33
C ASP A 347 39.41 18.18 -4.34
N SER A 348 39.00 16.94 -4.04
CA SER A 348 39.24 15.76 -4.87
C SER A 348 38.02 15.41 -5.73
N SER A 349 38.11 15.70 -7.04
CA SER A 349 37.03 15.41 -8.00
C SER A 349 36.63 13.92 -8.09
N PRO A 350 37.54 12.93 -8.02
CA PRO A 350 37.17 11.52 -8.01
C PRO A 350 36.40 11.12 -6.75
N ASP A 351 36.86 11.56 -5.58
CA ASP A 351 36.22 11.20 -4.31
C ASP A 351 34.82 11.83 -4.20
N LEU A 352 34.67 13.09 -4.67
CA LEU A 352 33.37 13.74 -4.79
C LEU A 352 32.42 12.99 -5.72
N PHE A 353 32.92 12.51 -6.85
CA PHE A 353 32.10 11.73 -7.78
C PHE A 353 31.68 10.40 -7.14
N ASP A 354 32.60 9.70 -6.49
CA ASP A 354 32.30 8.43 -5.82
C ASP A 354 31.28 8.65 -4.70
N VAL A 355 31.43 9.68 -3.87
CA VAL A 355 30.45 10.01 -2.81
C VAL A 355 29.08 10.35 -3.41
N ILE A 356 29.02 11.18 -4.44
CA ILE A 356 27.74 11.55 -5.08
C ILE A 356 27.10 10.33 -5.76
N TYR A 357 27.90 9.51 -6.45
CA TYR A 357 27.43 8.30 -7.10
C TYR A 357 26.93 7.28 -6.07
N GLU A 358 27.67 7.07 -4.98
CA GLU A 358 27.27 6.22 -3.86
C GLU A 358 26.00 6.74 -3.17
N THR A 359 25.83 8.07 -3.09
CA THR A 359 24.61 8.72 -2.58
C THR A 359 23.41 8.50 -3.51
N MET A 360 23.64 8.57 -4.82
CA MET A 360 22.56 8.55 -5.81
C MET A 360 22.25 7.15 -6.34
N LYS A 361 23.15 6.17 -6.25
CA LYS A 361 22.94 4.80 -6.74
C LYS A 361 21.84 4.06 -6.01
N SER A 362 21.63 4.40 -4.75
CA SER A 362 20.60 3.84 -3.88
C SER A 362 19.57 4.90 -3.51
N SER A 363 19.32 5.88 -4.39
CA SER A 363 18.23 6.84 -4.25
C SER A 363 17.33 6.80 -5.49
N SER A 364 16.10 7.34 -5.37
CA SER A 364 15.21 7.57 -6.51
C SER A 364 15.80 8.52 -7.57
N CYS A 365 16.89 9.22 -7.24
CA CYS A 365 17.58 10.16 -8.12
C CYS A 365 18.54 9.51 -9.13
N LEU A 366 18.78 8.18 -9.08
CA LEU A 366 19.76 7.52 -9.95
C LEU A 366 19.50 7.75 -11.46
N GLU A 367 18.24 7.61 -11.89
CA GLU A 367 17.89 7.81 -13.30
C GLU A 367 18.06 9.28 -13.75
N PRO A 368 17.50 10.28 -13.04
CA PRO A 368 17.80 11.69 -13.30
C PRO A 368 19.29 12.02 -13.29
N PHE A 369 20.05 11.47 -12.33
CA PHE A 369 21.50 11.68 -12.23
C PHE A 369 22.26 11.11 -13.42
N ASN A 370 21.93 9.88 -13.84
CA ASN A 370 22.50 9.28 -15.05
C ASN A 370 22.17 10.09 -16.30
N SER A 371 20.96 10.65 -16.39
CA SER A 371 20.58 11.57 -17.46
C SER A 371 21.47 12.82 -17.44
N PHE A 372 21.65 13.45 -16.28
CA PHE A 372 22.52 14.61 -16.11
C PHE A 372 23.98 14.34 -16.55
N LEU A 373 24.56 13.22 -16.10
CA LEU A 373 25.93 12.82 -16.50
C LEU A 373 26.06 12.62 -18.01
N LYS A 374 25.07 12.00 -18.66
CA LYS A 374 25.04 11.85 -20.13
C LYS A 374 25.04 13.21 -20.82
N HIS A 375 24.27 14.18 -20.35
CA HIS A 375 24.23 15.53 -20.94
C HIS A 375 25.55 16.29 -20.74
N ILE A 376 26.21 16.15 -19.58
CA ILE A 376 27.57 16.70 -19.37
C ILE A 376 28.58 16.06 -20.32
N ALA A 377 28.50 14.75 -20.53
CA ALA A 377 29.41 14.02 -21.42
C ALA A 377 29.27 14.47 -22.89
N LEU A 378 28.08 14.94 -23.30
CA LEU A 378 27.77 15.41 -24.65
C LEU A 378 28.15 16.87 -24.92
N LEU A 379 28.77 17.58 -23.96
CA LEU A 379 29.21 18.96 -24.17
C LEU A 379 30.17 19.08 -25.37
N PRO A 380 30.11 20.20 -26.13
CA PRO A 380 30.90 20.36 -27.36
C PRO A 380 32.39 20.14 -27.16
N ALA A 381 33.06 19.51 -28.13
CA ALA A 381 34.50 19.22 -28.05
C ALA A 381 35.39 20.48 -28.04
N ASN A 382 34.86 21.66 -28.38
CA ASN A 382 35.59 22.91 -28.34
C ASN A 382 35.92 23.29 -26.87
N PRO A 383 37.20 23.34 -26.47
CA PRO A 383 37.58 23.56 -25.06
C PRO A 383 37.07 24.88 -24.48
N PHE A 384 37.07 25.96 -25.28
CA PHE A 384 36.63 27.28 -24.83
C PHE A 384 35.10 27.35 -24.67
N GLN A 385 34.35 26.66 -25.52
CA GLN A 385 32.89 26.57 -25.38
C GLN A 385 32.51 25.64 -24.23
N LYS A 386 33.17 24.49 -24.10
CA LYS A 386 32.97 23.54 -23.00
C LYS A 386 33.22 24.18 -21.64
N MET A 387 34.26 24.99 -21.51
CA MET A 387 34.52 25.79 -20.31
C MET A 387 33.37 26.75 -19.99
N LYS A 388 32.89 27.50 -20.99
CA LYS A 388 31.76 28.43 -20.81
C LYS A 388 30.48 27.70 -20.40
N TYR A 389 30.18 26.55 -21.01
CA TYR A 389 29.02 25.73 -20.62
C TYR A 389 29.14 25.18 -19.21
N MET A 390 30.33 24.68 -18.81
CA MET A 390 30.54 24.22 -17.44
C MET A 390 30.42 25.35 -16.41
N PHE A 391 30.85 26.57 -16.75
CA PHE A 391 30.67 27.73 -15.87
C PHE A 391 29.19 28.08 -15.68
N ILE A 392 28.38 27.96 -16.75
CA ILE A 392 26.92 28.15 -16.65
C ILE A 392 26.30 27.05 -15.79
N ILE A 393 26.65 25.78 -16.02
CA ILE A 393 26.14 24.65 -15.24
C ILE A 393 26.48 24.83 -13.75
N ASP A 394 27.72 25.16 -13.43
CA ASP A 394 28.18 25.46 -12.07
C ASP A 394 27.34 26.57 -11.42
N LYS A 395 27.11 27.68 -12.13
CA LYS A 395 26.29 28.79 -11.64
C LYS A 395 24.83 28.41 -11.42
N VAL A 396 24.23 27.57 -12.28
CA VAL A 396 22.86 27.05 -12.09
C VAL A 396 22.78 26.15 -10.87
N VAL A 397 23.75 25.23 -10.72
CA VAL A 397 23.80 24.31 -9.55
C VAL A 397 24.01 25.11 -8.26
N GLN A 398 24.88 26.13 -8.26
CA GLN A 398 25.06 27.06 -7.14
C GLN A 398 23.75 27.77 -6.78
N GLN A 399 23.01 28.28 -7.77
CA GLN A 399 21.72 28.94 -7.54
C GLN A 399 20.69 27.98 -6.91
N ILE A 400 20.60 26.72 -7.38
CA ILE A 400 19.71 25.70 -6.82
C ILE A 400 20.10 25.36 -5.37
N CYS A 401 21.40 25.20 -5.09
CA CYS A 401 21.89 24.83 -3.75
C CYS A 401 21.74 25.95 -2.72
N LEU A 402 21.94 27.22 -3.11
CA LEU A 402 21.94 28.38 -2.23
C LEU A 402 20.52 28.90 -1.92
N GLN A 403 19.54 28.60 -2.77
CA GLN A 403 18.14 28.97 -2.56
C GLN A 403 17.44 28.18 -1.43
N LYS A 404 18.13 27.62 -0.42
CA LYS A 404 17.49 26.78 0.61
C LYS A 404 16.83 27.55 1.78
N ASN A 405 17.32 28.72 2.21
CA ASN A 405 16.91 29.30 3.51
C ASN A 405 16.69 30.83 3.56
N GLY A 406 15.70 31.37 2.83
CA GLY A 406 15.13 32.71 3.09
C GLY A 406 16.01 33.98 2.96
N ASP A 407 17.33 33.90 3.05
CA ASP A 407 18.26 35.04 3.01
C ASP A 407 19.41 34.78 2.03
N ASP A 408 19.71 35.83 1.25
CA ASP A 408 20.82 36.04 0.31
C ASP A 408 21.07 34.98 -0.79
N THR A 409 20.38 35.17 -1.92
CA THR A 409 20.98 34.88 -3.23
C THR A 409 22.20 35.78 -3.41
N ASP A 410 23.40 35.19 -3.52
CA ASP A 410 24.57 35.90 -4.04
C ASP A 410 24.19 36.55 -5.39
N PRO A 411 24.20 37.89 -5.51
CA PRO A 411 23.87 38.58 -6.76
C PRO A 411 24.76 38.12 -7.94
N ALA A 412 25.94 37.55 -7.66
CA ALA A 412 26.84 37.00 -8.66
C ALA A 412 26.52 35.54 -9.06
N ALA A 413 25.65 34.84 -8.34
CA ALA A 413 25.17 33.49 -8.66
C ALA A 413 23.78 33.48 -9.32
N ALA A 414 23.04 34.59 -9.27
CA ALA A 414 21.74 34.73 -9.92
C ALA A 414 21.88 34.87 -11.45
N LEU A 415 21.80 33.76 -12.17
CA LEU A 415 21.79 33.77 -13.64
C LEU A 415 20.48 34.33 -14.21
N MET A 416 19.38 34.20 -13.46
CA MET A 416 18.03 34.69 -13.78
C MET A 416 17.23 35.00 -12.50
N GLU A 417 16.21 35.87 -12.59
CA GLU A 417 15.11 35.99 -11.62
C GLU A 417 14.19 34.75 -11.68
N PHE A 418 14.76 33.57 -11.45
CA PHE A 418 14.06 32.29 -11.49
C PHE A 418 14.08 31.65 -10.10
N ASP A 419 12.89 31.43 -9.54
CA ASP A 419 12.71 30.82 -8.23
C ASP A 419 12.46 29.32 -8.36
N PHE A 420 13.48 28.53 -8.04
CA PHE A 420 13.38 27.07 -8.10
C PHE A 420 12.49 26.50 -7.00
N ARG A 421 12.18 27.25 -5.92
CA ARG A 421 11.25 26.78 -4.87
C ARG A 421 9.81 26.72 -5.36
N THR A 422 9.37 27.76 -6.07
CA THR A 422 8.04 27.78 -6.68
C THR A 422 7.91 26.65 -7.70
N LEU A 423 8.95 26.37 -8.48
CA LEU A 423 8.98 25.24 -9.41
C LEU A 423 8.89 23.88 -8.70
N ILE A 424 9.70 23.65 -7.65
CA ILE A 424 9.70 22.39 -6.89
C ILE A 424 8.35 22.16 -6.19
N THR A 425 7.77 23.22 -5.62
CA THR A 425 6.41 23.15 -5.03
C THR A 425 5.34 22.93 -6.10
N GLU A 426 5.50 23.43 -7.32
CA GLU A 426 4.59 23.15 -8.44
C GLU A 426 4.72 21.71 -8.99
N PHE A 427 5.93 21.15 -9.00
CA PHE A 427 6.19 19.75 -9.34
C PHE A 427 5.69 18.77 -8.26
N GLY A 428 5.69 19.21 -7.00
CA GLY A 428 5.36 18.38 -5.83
C GLY A 428 3.92 18.46 -5.30
N ASP A 429 3.01 19.22 -5.91
CA ASP A 429 1.63 19.42 -5.42
C ASP A 429 0.61 18.64 -6.30
N PRO A 430 0.58 17.28 -6.21
CA PRO A 430 -0.35 16.44 -6.99
C PRO A 430 -1.80 16.77 -6.66
N THR A 431 -2.06 17.35 -5.49
CA THR A 431 -3.34 17.86 -5.02
C THR A 431 -3.96 18.91 -5.95
N LYS A 432 -3.18 19.85 -6.50
CA LYS A 432 -3.71 20.85 -7.46
C LYS A 432 -4.00 20.27 -8.84
N ALA A 433 -3.17 19.32 -9.29
CA ALA A 433 -3.41 18.58 -10.53
C ALA A 433 -4.69 17.75 -10.42
N LYS A 434 -4.84 17.01 -9.31
CA LYS A 434 -6.05 16.25 -8.97
C LYS A 434 -7.28 17.15 -8.85
N GLU A 435 -7.15 18.33 -8.23
CA GLU A 435 -8.27 19.29 -8.10
C GLU A 435 -8.72 19.84 -9.46
N LEU A 436 -7.78 20.13 -10.37
CA LEU A 436 -8.09 20.56 -11.75
C LEU A 436 -8.71 19.43 -12.57
N GLU A 437 -8.23 18.20 -12.45
CA GLU A 437 -8.84 17.02 -13.08
C GLU A 437 -10.25 16.75 -12.54
N GLU A 438 -10.47 16.88 -11.23
CA GLU A 438 -11.78 16.71 -10.61
C GLU A 438 -12.76 17.81 -11.04
N LYS A 439 -12.30 19.07 -11.13
CA LYS A 439 -13.09 20.19 -11.68
C LYS A 439 -13.47 19.93 -13.14
N LEU A 440 -12.53 19.47 -13.97
CA LEU A 440 -12.77 19.10 -15.37
C LEU A 440 -13.79 17.96 -15.47
N ARG A 441 -13.68 16.91 -14.64
CA ARG A 441 -14.62 15.80 -14.58
C ARG A 441 -16.04 16.25 -14.20
N LYS A 442 -16.17 17.11 -13.18
CA LYS A 442 -17.45 17.70 -12.77
C LYS A 442 -18.06 18.56 -13.88
N ALA A 443 -17.25 19.32 -14.61
CA ALA A 443 -17.71 20.12 -15.75
C ALA A 443 -18.20 19.26 -16.93
N ILE A 444 -17.49 18.17 -17.26
CA ILE A 444 -17.89 17.21 -18.30
C ILE A 444 -19.23 16.54 -17.94
N GLU A 445 -19.41 16.10 -16.70
CA GLU A 445 -20.65 15.47 -16.24
C GLU A 445 -21.84 16.46 -16.27
N LYS A 446 -21.61 17.71 -15.87
CA LYS A 446 -22.61 18.78 -15.99
C LYS A 446 -23.02 19.02 -17.45
N SER A 447 -22.04 19.08 -18.37
CA SER A 447 -22.28 19.22 -19.82
C SER A 447 -23.12 18.04 -20.35
N ARG A 448 -22.77 16.80 -19.96
CA ARG A 448 -23.48 15.59 -20.40
C ARG A 448 -24.92 15.52 -19.89
N LYS A 449 -25.18 15.98 -18.65
CA LYS A 449 -26.54 16.06 -18.10
C LYS A 449 -27.39 17.05 -18.89
N LEU A 450 -26.86 18.25 -19.15
CA LEU A 450 -27.55 19.25 -19.96
C LEU A 450 -27.83 18.77 -21.39
N GLU A 451 -26.93 18.01 -22.02
CA GLU A 451 -27.18 17.37 -23.32
C GLU A 451 -28.34 16.36 -23.27
N LYS A 452 -28.34 15.46 -22.28
CA LYS A 452 -29.42 14.50 -22.09
C LYS A 452 -30.76 15.17 -21.84
N ASP A 453 -30.79 16.22 -21.01
CA ASP A 453 -32.02 16.96 -20.72
C ASP A 453 -32.56 17.60 -22.01
N ILE A 454 -31.71 18.22 -22.82
CA ILE A 454 -32.10 18.78 -24.13
C ILE A 454 -32.66 17.70 -25.06
N ASP A 455 -32.07 16.50 -25.10
CA ASP A 455 -32.55 15.41 -25.97
C ASP A 455 -33.89 14.84 -25.48
N ILE A 456 -34.11 14.71 -24.17
CA ILE A 456 -35.40 14.31 -23.58
C ILE A 456 -36.48 15.34 -23.92
N PHE A 457 -36.16 16.64 -23.81
CA PHE A 457 -37.10 17.71 -24.16
C PHE A 457 -37.40 17.76 -25.66
N LYS A 458 -36.45 17.38 -26.53
CA LYS A 458 -36.67 17.25 -27.98
C LYS A 458 -37.52 16.03 -28.33
N GLU A 459 -37.32 14.88 -27.68
CA GLU A 459 -38.08 13.66 -27.94
C GLU A 459 -39.53 13.71 -27.43
N GLY A 460 -39.81 14.54 -26.42
CA GLY A 460 -41.16 14.80 -25.91
C GLY A 460 -42.06 15.65 -26.82
N SER A 461 -41.67 15.89 -28.07
CA SER A 461 -42.36 16.75 -29.05
C SER A 461 -43.59 16.08 -29.68
N VAL A 462 -44.58 15.69 -28.87
CA VAL A 462 -45.90 15.27 -29.37
C VAL A 462 -47.00 15.78 -28.43
N SER A 463 -47.36 17.06 -28.52
CA SER A 463 -48.74 17.59 -28.38
C SER A 463 -48.80 19.10 -28.04
N ALA A 464 -49.76 19.77 -28.69
CA ALA A 464 -50.31 21.12 -28.47
C ALA A 464 -49.39 22.35 -28.67
N GLU A 465 -49.78 23.21 -29.62
CA GLU A 465 -49.07 24.42 -30.10
C GLU A 465 -48.86 25.53 -29.04
N SER A 466 -49.67 25.59 -27.97
CA SER A 466 -49.48 26.60 -26.90
C SER A 466 -48.43 26.20 -25.84
N VAL A 467 -48.09 24.90 -25.77
CA VAL A 467 -47.06 24.35 -24.89
C VAL A 467 -45.69 24.35 -25.58
N ALA A 468 -45.67 24.27 -26.91
CA ALA A 468 -44.46 24.32 -27.73
C ALA A 468 -43.63 25.60 -27.49
N ALA A 469 -44.25 26.79 -27.52
CA ALA A 469 -43.53 28.06 -27.35
C ALA A 469 -42.84 28.22 -25.97
N LYS A 470 -43.42 27.67 -24.90
CA LYS A 470 -42.79 27.67 -23.56
C LYS A 470 -41.63 26.67 -23.49
N LYS A 471 -41.80 25.50 -24.11
CA LYS A 471 -40.75 24.47 -24.19
C LYS A 471 -39.58 24.88 -25.08
N ASP A 472 -39.84 25.64 -26.16
CA ASP A 472 -38.79 26.18 -27.03
C ASP A 472 -37.91 27.21 -26.31
N GLU A 473 -38.50 28.05 -25.45
CA GLU A 473 -37.72 28.99 -24.64
C GLU A 473 -36.89 28.25 -23.56
N GLU A 474 -37.41 27.16 -23.00
CA GLU A 474 -36.70 26.31 -22.02
C GLU A 474 -35.54 25.55 -22.66
N ILE A 475 -35.73 24.99 -23.87
CA ILE A 475 -34.66 24.37 -24.68
C ILE A 475 -33.58 25.40 -25.03
N LYS A 476 -33.97 26.64 -25.31
CA LYS A 476 -33.03 27.73 -25.61
C LYS A 476 -32.20 28.13 -24.38
N ILE A 477 -32.81 28.20 -23.19
CA ILE A 477 -32.10 28.45 -21.93
C ILE A 477 -31.12 27.30 -21.61
N LEU A 478 -31.57 26.05 -21.75
CA LEU A 478 -30.72 24.88 -21.54
C LEU A 478 -29.56 24.82 -22.56
N SER A 479 -29.82 25.19 -23.82
CA SER A 479 -28.80 25.26 -24.88
C SER A 479 -27.75 26.34 -24.60
N GLN A 480 -28.14 27.49 -24.04
CA GLN A 480 -27.20 28.52 -23.61
C GLN A 480 -26.36 28.06 -22.41
N SER A 481 -26.97 27.38 -21.45
CA SER A 481 -26.28 26.78 -20.30
C SER A 481 -25.28 25.70 -20.73
N LEU A 482 -25.66 24.87 -21.71
CA LEU A 482 -24.76 23.87 -22.30
C LEU A 482 -23.57 24.51 -23.02
N ALA A 483 -23.80 25.61 -23.77
CA ALA A 483 -22.72 26.33 -24.43
C ALA A 483 -21.74 26.95 -23.42
N ALA A 484 -22.21 27.43 -22.28
CA ALA A 484 -21.35 27.88 -21.18
C ALA A 484 -20.54 26.72 -20.59
N ALA A 485 -21.19 25.60 -20.25
CA ALA A 485 -20.52 24.42 -19.71
C ALA A 485 -19.45 23.84 -20.68
N LYS A 486 -19.71 23.87 -22.00
CA LYS A 486 -18.72 23.45 -23.01
C LYS A 486 -17.51 24.38 -23.10
N ARG A 487 -17.67 25.69 -22.85
CA ARG A 487 -16.53 26.61 -22.74
C ARG A 487 -15.69 26.31 -21.50
N ASP A 488 -16.33 26.10 -20.36
CA ASP A 488 -15.62 25.76 -19.11
C ASP A 488 -14.80 24.46 -19.27
N VAL A 489 -15.36 23.44 -19.95
CA VAL A 489 -14.64 22.20 -20.27
C VAL A 489 -13.43 22.46 -21.17
N LEU A 490 -13.56 23.34 -22.17
CA LEU A 490 -12.47 23.68 -23.08
C LEU A 490 -11.35 24.45 -22.36
N GLU A 491 -11.70 25.41 -21.51
CA GLU A 491 -10.74 26.19 -20.71
C GLU A 491 -9.98 25.30 -19.72
N LEU A 492 -10.69 24.45 -18.97
CA LEU A 492 -10.07 23.50 -18.03
C LEU A 492 -9.21 22.44 -18.74
N SER A 493 -9.64 21.97 -19.91
CA SER A 493 -8.86 21.03 -20.75
C SER A 493 -7.59 21.67 -21.29
N ASN A 494 -7.66 22.92 -21.76
CA ASN A 494 -6.49 23.67 -22.21
C ASN A 494 -5.54 23.99 -21.05
N ALA A 495 -6.06 24.33 -19.86
CA ALA A 495 -5.24 24.53 -18.67
C ALA A 495 -4.49 23.25 -18.26
N LEU A 496 -5.15 22.09 -18.32
CA LEU A 496 -4.53 20.78 -18.08
C LEU A 496 -3.48 20.45 -19.14
N LYS A 497 -3.78 20.73 -20.42
CA LYS A 497 -2.88 20.50 -21.55
C LYS A 497 -1.65 21.40 -21.51
N ASN A 498 -1.80 22.68 -21.16
CA ASN A 498 -0.69 23.59 -20.99
C ASN A 498 0.19 23.13 -19.83
N ARG A 499 -0.39 22.72 -18.69
CA ARG A 499 0.36 22.13 -17.58
C ARG A 499 1.11 20.84 -17.98
N LEU A 500 0.52 20.02 -18.85
CA LEU A 500 1.18 18.82 -19.39
C LEU A 500 2.31 19.16 -20.37
N LEU A 501 2.20 20.25 -21.11
CA LEU A 501 3.24 20.77 -22.02
C LEU A 501 4.37 21.47 -21.25
N ASP A 502 4.07 22.07 -20.09
CA ASP A 502 5.07 22.68 -19.20
C ASP A 502 5.94 21.62 -18.49
N LEU A 503 5.45 20.37 -18.36
CA LEU A 503 6.26 19.22 -17.94
C LEU A 503 7.34 18.85 -18.96
N ASP A 504 7.19 19.25 -20.23
CA ASP A 504 8.20 19.15 -21.30
C ASP A 504 8.93 20.49 -21.50
N GLY A 505 8.92 21.35 -20.47
CA GLY A 505 9.33 22.77 -20.42
C GLY A 505 10.77 23.11 -20.78
N GLY A 506 11.50 22.20 -21.41
CA GLY A 506 12.77 22.49 -22.07
C GLY A 506 12.64 23.60 -23.12
N ALA A 507 11.48 23.77 -23.77
CA ALA A 507 11.29 24.77 -24.83
C ALA A 507 11.16 26.23 -24.29
N GLU A 508 10.42 26.44 -23.20
CA GLU A 508 10.30 27.78 -22.59
C GLU A 508 11.56 28.16 -21.82
N LEU A 509 12.23 27.18 -21.21
CA LEU A 509 13.53 27.36 -20.56
C LEU A 509 14.66 27.57 -21.59
N LEU A 510 14.59 26.94 -22.76
CA LEU A 510 15.45 27.26 -23.92
C LEU A 510 15.21 28.69 -24.40
N ALA A 511 13.96 29.12 -24.54
CA ALA A 511 13.61 30.47 -24.98
C ALA A 511 14.08 31.54 -23.98
N LYS A 512 13.90 31.30 -22.67
CA LYS A 512 14.41 32.17 -21.60
C LYS A 512 15.95 32.15 -21.54
N SER A 513 16.58 30.99 -21.70
CA SER A 513 18.05 30.89 -21.76
C SER A 513 18.63 31.55 -23.01
N GLN A 514 17.93 31.49 -24.17
CA GLN A 514 18.32 32.18 -25.39
C GLN A 514 18.15 33.69 -25.27
N ALA A 515 17.13 34.17 -24.57
CA ALA A 515 16.99 35.59 -24.24
C ALA A 515 18.13 36.10 -23.34
N VAL A 516 18.58 35.28 -22.39
CA VAL A 516 19.72 35.58 -21.50
C VAL A 516 21.07 35.45 -22.22
N LEU A 517 21.25 34.47 -23.10
CA LEU A 517 22.42 34.36 -23.97
C LEU A 517 22.52 35.55 -24.94
N ASN A 518 21.38 36.05 -25.43
CA ASN A 518 21.30 37.24 -26.28
C ASN A 518 21.53 38.55 -25.50
N SER A 519 21.23 38.60 -24.20
CA SER A 519 21.56 39.75 -23.36
C SER A 519 23.03 39.76 -22.95
N LEU A 520 23.62 38.59 -22.66
CA LEU A 520 25.04 38.43 -22.36
C LEU A 520 25.95 38.72 -23.57
N SER A 521 25.53 38.34 -24.78
CA SER A 521 26.26 38.64 -26.03
C SER A 521 26.15 40.11 -26.48
N ARG A 522 25.20 40.89 -25.93
CA ARG A 522 25.09 42.33 -26.17
C ARG A 522 26.00 43.19 -25.28
N THR A 523 26.67 42.60 -24.29
CA THR A 523 27.57 43.35 -23.38
C THR A 523 29.00 43.51 -23.88
N THR A 524 29.35 43.04 -25.08
CA THR A 524 30.67 43.30 -25.70
C THR A 524 30.76 44.52 -26.59
N ASP A 525 29.67 45.26 -26.84
CA ASP A 525 29.75 46.53 -27.56
C ASP A 525 29.84 47.72 -26.59
N VAL A 526 31.01 47.84 -25.96
CA VAL A 526 31.45 49.13 -25.41
C VAL A 526 31.78 50.05 -26.59
N SER A 527 30.97 51.09 -26.72
CA SER A 527 31.19 52.25 -27.58
C SER A 527 32.63 52.76 -27.47
N ILE A 528 33.45 52.51 -28.51
CA ILE A 528 34.70 53.22 -28.71
C ILE A 528 34.34 54.60 -29.26
N ALA A 529 34.54 55.60 -28.41
CA ALA A 529 34.44 57.00 -28.76
C ALA A 529 35.27 57.32 -30.02
N ALA A 530 34.69 58.13 -30.89
CA ALA A 530 35.26 58.57 -32.15
C ALA A 530 36.69 59.15 -32.00
N THR A 531 37.66 58.55 -32.68
CA THR A 531 38.93 59.20 -33.03
C THR A 531 38.76 60.01 -34.32
N PRO A 532 39.38 61.20 -34.48
CA PRO A 532 39.27 61.97 -35.72
C PRO A 532 39.98 61.25 -36.88
N ARG A 533 39.41 61.33 -38.09
CA ARG A 533 40.03 60.79 -39.31
C ARG A 533 41.34 61.53 -39.64
N PRO A 534 42.37 60.84 -40.17
CA PRO A 534 43.54 61.50 -40.73
C PRO A 534 43.20 62.19 -42.07
N PRO A 535 43.93 63.27 -42.44
CA PRO A 535 43.68 64.01 -43.68
C PRO A 535 44.10 63.20 -44.92
N PRO A 536 43.52 63.50 -46.10
CA PRO A 536 43.83 62.79 -47.35
C PRO A 536 45.25 63.11 -47.85
N PRO A 537 45.89 62.19 -48.58
CA PRO A 537 47.22 62.42 -49.17
C PRO A 537 47.14 63.43 -50.34
N PRO A 538 48.22 64.20 -50.58
CA PRO A 538 48.26 65.18 -51.65
C PRO A 538 48.34 64.48 -53.03
N ILE A 539 47.64 65.09 -53.99
CA ILE A 539 47.63 64.70 -55.41
C ILE A 539 49.02 64.98 -56.00
N PRO A 540 49.67 64.04 -56.71
CA PRO A 540 50.87 64.35 -57.47
C PRO A 540 50.52 65.25 -58.66
N ILE A 541 51.17 66.41 -58.70
CA ILE A 541 51.29 67.25 -59.89
C ILE A 541 52.42 66.65 -60.75
N THR A 542 52.09 66.47 -62.04
CA THR A 542 52.95 66.10 -63.20
C THR A 542 53.64 64.75 -63.20
#